data_AF-A0A855IST6-F1
#
_entry.id   AF-A0A855IST6-F1
#
_cell.length_a   1.000
_cell.length_b   1.000
_cell.length_c   1.000
_cell.angle_alpha   90.00
_cell.angle_beta   90.00
_cell.angle_gamma   90.00
#
_symmetry.space_group_name_H-M   'P 1'
#
loop_
_entity.id
_entity.type
_entity.pdbx_description
1 polymer ?
#
loop_
_entity_poly.entity_id
_entity_poly.type
_entity_poly.pdbx_seq_one_letter_code
_entity_poly.pdbx_strand_id
1 'polypeptide(L)'
;MDHFIDSAFSKEWQVGGEPAPCRYRYKDDTHELKNHSGLLEKGTVCVHPNGDKYEVISSERFNTSTYLHTLQPLNDKPQTDWTPQR
;
A
#
# COMPACT_ATOMS: atom_id res chain seq x y z
N MET A 1 -18.69 -11.45 -17.26
CA MET A 1 -17.54 -12.37 -17.13
C MET A 1 -16.63 -11.73 -16.08
N ASP A 2 -17.11 -11.57 -14.83
CA ASP A 2 -16.58 -10.52 -13.92
C ASP A 2 -16.42 -10.96 -12.46
N HIS A 3 -16.73 -12.22 -12.12
CA HIS A 3 -16.60 -12.70 -10.73
C HIS A 3 -15.18 -13.18 -10.37
N PHE A 4 -14.28 -13.31 -11.35
CA PHE A 4 -12.93 -13.87 -11.11
C PHE A 4 -11.87 -12.84 -10.78
N ILE A 5 -12.08 -11.56 -11.12
CA ILE A 5 -11.12 -10.49 -10.81
C ILE A 5 -11.23 -10.07 -9.33
N ASP A 6 -12.43 -10.19 -8.76
CA ASP A 6 -12.78 -9.71 -7.42
C ASP A 6 -12.10 -10.49 -6.29
N SER A 7 -12.01 -11.83 -6.40
CA SER A 7 -11.35 -12.67 -5.38
C SER A 7 -9.87 -12.32 -5.16
N ALA A 8 -9.21 -11.75 -6.18
CA ALA A 8 -7.80 -11.38 -6.12
C ALA A 8 -7.53 -10.03 -5.42
N PHE A 9 -8.50 -9.11 -5.38
CA PHE A 9 -8.41 -7.75 -4.79
C PHE A 9 -9.32 -7.59 -3.56
N SER A 10 -9.44 -8.67 -2.78
CA SER A 10 -10.49 -8.87 -1.78
C SER A 10 -10.25 -8.20 -0.42
N LYS A 11 -9.20 -7.37 -0.27
CA LYS A 11 -8.96 -6.61 0.95
C LYS A 11 -9.18 -5.13 0.71
N GLU A 12 -10.09 -4.55 1.46
CA GLU A 12 -10.31 -3.10 1.49
C GLU A 12 -9.16 -2.45 2.27
N TRP A 13 -8.45 -1.55 1.61
CA TRP A 13 -7.41 -0.71 2.19
C TRP A 13 -7.93 0.71 2.29
N GLN A 14 -7.44 1.48 3.27
CA GLN A 14 -7.64 2.93 3.24
C GLN A 14 -6.48 3.56 2.50
N VAL A 15 -6.74 4.12 1.32
CA VAL A 15 -5.75 4.76 0.46
C VAL A 15 -6.07 6.24 0.40
N GLY A 16 -5.18 7.09 0.92
CA GLY A 16 -5.44 8.53 0.97
C GLY A 16 -6.69 8.91 1.79
N GLY A 17 -7.15 8.03 2.68
CA GLY A 17 -8.37 8.20 3.48
C GLY A 17 -9.64 7.61 2.86
N GLU A 18 -9.60 7.10 1.62
CA GLU A 18 -10.74 6.46 0.97
C GLU A 18 -10.60 4.93 0.97
N PRO A 19 -11.70 4.17 1.21
CA PRO A 19 -11.68 2.72 1.08
C PRO A 19 -11.53 2.32 -0.38
N ALA A 20 -10.52 1.52 -0.69
CA ALA A 20 -10.24 1.01 -2.02
C ALA A 20 -9.93 -0.49 -2.01
N PRO A 21 -10.53 -1.29 -2.89
CA PRO A 21 -10.20 -2.71 -3.03
C PRO A 21 -8.80 -2.83 -3.63
N CYS A 22 -7.88 -3.40 -2.86
CA CYS A 22 -6.48 -3.53 -3.25
C CYS A 22 -5.97 -4.96 -3.08
N ARG A 23 -4.98 -5.32 -3.88
CA ARG A 23 -4.24 -6.58 -3.73
C ARG A 23 -2.83 -6.29 -3.25
N TYR A 24 -2.55 -6.68 -2.02
CA TYR A 24 -1.22 -6.59 -1.46
C TYR A 24 -0.39 -7.85 -1.73
N ARG A 25 0.91 -7.66 -1.93
CA ARG A 25 1.91 -8.71 -2.04
C ARG A 25 3.21 -8.22 -1.40
N TYR A 26 3.88 -9.10 -0.68
CA TYR A 26 5.27 -8.90 -0.28
C TYR A 26 6.13 -9.91 -1.03
N LYS A 27 7.14 -9.43 -1.77
CA LYS A 27 8.02 -10.26 -2.60
C LYS A 27 9.37 -9.56 -2.76
N ASP A 28 10.47 -10.32 -2.73
CA ASP A 28 11.82 -9.79 -2.96
C ASP A 28 12.12 -8.57 -2.06
N ASP A 29 11.77 -8.68 -0.78
CA ASP A 29 11.87 -7.61 0.24
C ASP A 29 11.12 -6.30 -0.10
N THR A 30 10.18 -6.37 -1.03
CA THR A 30 9.42 -5.23 -1.53
C THR A 30 7.94 -5.40 -1.20
N HIS A 31 7.34 -4.35 -0.65
CA HIS A 31 5.89 -4.28 -0.44
C HIS A 31 5.23 -3.73 -1.70
N GLU A 32 4.28 -4.47 -2.26
CA GLU A 32 3.56 -4.14 -3.48
C GLU A 32 2.05 -4.05 -3.20
N LEU A 33 1.41 -3.02 -3.73
CA LEU A 33 -0.04 -2.84 -3.71
C LEU A 33 -0.53 -2.67 -5.12
N LYS A 34 -1.52 -3.46 -5.52
CA LYS A 34 -2.22 -3.27 -6.80
C LYS A 34 -3.60 -2.71 -6.55
N ASN A 35 -4.02 -1.78 -7.40
CA ASN A 35 -5.39 -1.26 -7.41
C ASN A 35 -5.93 -1.15 -8.85
N HIS A 36 -7.20 -0.78 -8.96
CA HIS A 36 -7.86 -0.39 -10.21
C HIS A 36 -8.19 1.12 -10.27
N SER A 37 -7.95 1.86 -9.18
CA SER A 37 -8.38 3.25 -9.03
C SER A 37 -7.49 4.27 -9.73
N GLY A 38 -6.26 3.90 -10.09
CA GLY A 38 -5.32 4.81 -10.75
C GLY A 38 -3.93 4.79 -10.12
N LEU A 39 -3.04 5.61 -10.68
CA LEU A 39 -1.74 5.88 -10.09
C LEU A 39 -1.90 6.66 -8.79
N LEU A 40 -1.27 6.17 -7.72
CA LEU A 40 -1.20 6.88 -6.45
C LEU A 40 0.02 7.81 -6.44
N GLU A 41 -0.13 9.00 -5.89
CA GLU A 41 0.98 9.92 -5.73
C GLU A 41 1.98 9.39 -4.71
N LYS A 42 3.26 9.71 -4.92
CA LYS A 42 4.31 9.40 -3.93
C LYS A 42 4.01 10.14 -2.63
N GLY A 43 4.12 9.45 -1.50
CA GLY A 43 3.73 9.96 -0.18
C GLY A 43 2.28 9.65 0.20
N THR A 44 1.50 9.05 -0.70
CA THR A 44 0.14 8.59 -0.34
C THR A 44 0.23 7.54 0.75
N VAL A 45 -0.48 7.74 1.85
CA VAL A 45 -0.56 6.77 2.95
C VAL A 45 -1.64 5.73 2.65
N CYS A 46 -1.24 4.47 2.72
CA CYS A 46 -2.07 3.30 2.55
C CYS A 46 -2.13 2.54 3.88
N VAL A 47 -3.32 2.32 4.42
CA VAL A 47 -3.52 1.58 5.66
C VAL A 47 -4.05 0.19 5.33
N HIS A 48 -3.27 -0.83 5.72
CA HIS A 48 -3.67 -2.22 5.60
C HIS A 48 -4.81 -2.50 6.60
N PRO A 49 -5.77 -3.40 6.29
CA PRO A 49 -6.87 -3.76 7.19
C PRO A 49 -6.47 -4.33 8.57
N ASN A 50 -5.19 -4.53 8.85
CA ASN A 50 -4.67 -4.93 10.16
C ASN A 50 -4.20 -3.73 11.01
N GLY A 51 -4.28 -2.51 10.47
CA GLY A 51 -3.80 -1.28 11.09
C GLY A 51 -2.39 -0.85 10.69
N ASP A 52 -1.63 -1.66 9.94
CA ASP A 52 -0.30 -1.28 9.48
C ASP A 52 -0.39 -0.15 8.44
N LYS A 53 0.48 0.84 8.57
CA LYS A 53 0.57 1.96 7.63
C LYS A 53 1.74 1.78 6.69
N TYR A 54 1.51 2.16 5.45
CA TYR A 54 2.49 2.12 4.38
C TYR A 54 2.45 3.43 3.60
N GLU A 55 3.61 3.86 3.12
CA GLU A 55 3.74 5.02 2.24
C GLU A 55 4.04 4.55 0.81
N VAL A 56 3.36 5.12 -0.18
CA VAL A 56 3.68 4.89 -1.59
C VAL A 56 5.00 5.58 -1.94
N ILE A 57 6.00 4.81 -2.37
CA ILE A 57 7.31 5.33 -2.81
C ILE A 57 7.45 5.41 -4.33
N SER A 58 6.73 4.55 -5.05
CA SER A 58 6.63 4.56 -6.52
C SER A 58 5.31 3.97 -6.98
N SER A 59 4.83 4.43 -8.14
CA SER A 59 3.61 3.96 -8.78
C SER A 59 3.84 3.80 -10.27
N GLU A 60 3.33 2.72 -10.84
CA GLU A 60 3.40 2.44 -12.27
C GLU A 60 2.13 1.78 -12.78
N ARG A 61 1.87 1.91 -14.09
CA ARG A 61 0.76 1.23 -14.75
C ARG A 61 1.21 -0.17 -15.16
N PHE A 62 0.69 -1.19 -14.50
CA PHE A 62 1.05 -2.59 -14.77
C PHE A 62 0.35 -3.14 -16.02
N ASN A 63 -0.93 -2.80 -16.23
CA ASN A 63 -1.67 -3.14 -17.45
C ASN A 63 -2.80 -2.13 -17.73
N THR A 64 -3.68 -2.41 -18.69
CA THR A 64 -4.73 -1.48 -19.11
C THR A 64 -5.61 -0.98 -17.97
N SER A 65 -5.87 -1.81 -16.96
CA SER A 65 -6.80 -1.48 -15.87
C SER A 65 -6.20 -1.63 -14.47
N THR A 66 -4.93 -2.04 -14.35
CA THR A 66 -4.28 -2.33 -13.07
C THR A 66 -3.04 -1.47 -12.89
N TYR A 67 -2.92 -0.89 -11.71
CA TYR A 67 -1.76 -0.11 -11.30
C TYR A 67 -1.03 -0.86 -10.20
N LEU A 68 0.30 -0.74 -10.18
CA LEU A 68 1.18 -1.33 -9.20
C LEU A 68 1.87 -0.20 -8.45
N HIS A 69 1.84 -0.27 -7.12
CA HIS A 69 2.44 0.69 -6.22
C HIS A 69 3.44 -0.04 -5.35
N THR A 70 4.64 0.51 -5.25
CA THR A 70 5.63 0.06 -4.29
C THR A 70 5.42 0.84 -3.01
N LEU A 71 5.39 0.11 -1.91
CA LEU A 71 5.11 0.61 -0.58
C LEU A 71 6.35 0.51 0.30
N GLN A 72 6.45 1.42 1.26
CA GLN A 72 7.39 1.36 2.37
C GLN A 72 6.62 1.34 3.69
N PRO A 73 6.96 0.49 4.66
CA PRO A 73 6.34 0.52 5.99
C PRO A 73 6.54 1.88 6.66
N LEU A 74 5.46 2.49 7.13
CA LEU A 74 5.50 3.69 7.96
C LEU A 74 5.65 3.25 9.42
N ASN A 75 6.85 3.43 9.98
CA ASN A 75 7.05 3.29 11.41
C ASN A 75 6.41 4.49 12.12
N ASP A 76 5.16 4.32 12.56
CA ASP A 76 4.43 5.29 13.39
C ASP A 76 4.92 5.29 14.85
N LYS A 77 5.82 4.38 15.22
CA LYS A 77 6.44 4.37 16.54
C LYS A 77 7.43 5.54 16.62
N PRO A 78 7.38 6.38 17.67
CA PRO A 78 8.45 7.32 17.91
C PRO A 78 9.75 6.52 17.96
N GLN A 79 10.69 6.85 17.06
CA GLN A 79 12.05 6.38 17.17
C GLN A 79 12.47 6.77 18.58
N THR A 80 12.65 5.78 19.47
CA THR A 80 13.08 6.07 20.83
C THR A 80 14.40 6.80 20.68
N ASP A 81 14.39 8.08 21.04
CA ASP A 81 15.56 8.92 21.05
C ASP A 81 16.49 8.33 22.13
N TRP A 82 17.28 7.34 21.75
CA TRP A 82 18.36 6.82 22.58
C TRP A 82 19.49 7.84 22.53
N THR A 83 19.25 9.04 23.07
CA THR A 83 20.33 9.94 23.43
C THR A 83 20.97 9.34 24.69
N PRO A 84 22.20 8.81 24.65
CA PRO A 84 22.88 8.38 25.86
C PRO A 84 23.03 9.59 26.77
N GLN A 85 22.40 9.56 27.96
CA GLN A 85 22.61 10.59 28.97
C GLN A 85 24.09 10.57 29.38
N ARG A 86 24.72 11.74 29.33
CA ARG A 86 26.11 11.98 29.74
C ARG A 86 26.18 12.30 31.22
#